data_AF-A0A5C1YSR8-F1
#
_entry.id   AF-A0A5C1YSR8-F1
#
_cell.length_a   1.000
_cell.length_b   1.000
_cell.length_c   1.000
_cell.angle_alpha   90.00
_cell.angle_beta   90.00
_cell.angle_gamma   90.00
#
_symmetry.space_group_name_H-M   'P 1'
#
loop_
_entity.id
_entity.type
_entity.pdbx_description
1 polymer ?
#
loop_
_entity_poly.entity_id
_entity_poly.type
_entity_poly.pdbx_seq_one_letter_code
_entity_poly.pdbx_strand_id
1 'polypeptide(L)'
;MMMEISRENVSRNVTPIPSNETCAEAVSSAMQQRYGDLRNAAKRVSRARGWSVKAFKNWLYGTNAPRMQDLIVLMADCPELEQRVGQMVEETRKCLQQSKL
;
A
#
# COMPACT_ATOMS: atom_id res chain seq x y z
N MET A 1 36.26 -23.20 31.55
CA MET A 1 35.51 -21.92 31.55
C MET A 1 35.09 -21.62 30.13
N MET A 2 33.83 -21.90 29.80
CA MET A 2 33.22 -21.52 28.52
C MET A 2 32.29 -20.36 28.83
N MET A 3 32.57 -19.18 28.26
CA MET A 3 31.66 -18.04 28.33
C MET A 3 30.56 -18.28 27.30
N GLU A 4 29.35 -18.62 27.76
CA GLU A 4 28.17 -18.58 26.93
C GLU A 4 27.79 -17.13 26.67
N ILE A 5 27.94 -16.69 25.42
CA ILE A 5 27.42 -15.41 24.99
C ILE A 5 25.92 -15.59 24.76
N SER A 6 25.12 -15.23 25.76
CA SER A 6 23.65 -15.15 25.65
C SER A 6 23.28 -14.26 24.46
N ARG A 7 22.61 -14.84 23.45
CA ARG A 7 22.04 -14.13 22.29
C ARG A 7 20.73 -13.42 22.65
N GLU A 8 20.69 -12.75 23.80
CA GLU A 8 19.54 -11.96 24.23
C GLU A 8 19.84 -10.48 23.98
N ASN A 9 19.31 -9.94 22.88
CA ASN A 9 18.96 -8.52 22.63
C ASN A 9 19.23 -8.04 21.20
N VAL A 10 18.61 -8.68 20.21
CA VAL A 10 18.36 -8.01 18.92
C VAL A 10 16.85 -7.89 18.69
N SER A 11 16.13 -7.39 19.71
CA SER A 11 14.82 -6.78 19.52
C SER A 11 15.02 -5.25 19.58
N ARG A 12 15.71 -4.71 18.57
CA ARG A 12 15.72 -3.26 18.36
C ARG A 12 14.47 -2.94 17.56
N ASN A 13 13.49 -2.35 18.25
CA ASN A 13 12.31 -1.65 17.73
C ASN A 13 12.33 -1.46 16.20
N VAL A 14 11.80 -2.41 15.46
CA VAL A 14 11.59 -2.25 14.02
C VAL A 14 10.40 -1.31 13.89
N THR A 15 10.65 -0.04 13.55
CA THR A 15 9.59 0.85 13.07
C THR A 15 8.88 0.15 11.92
N PRO A 16 7.55 -0.06 12.00
CA PRO A 16 6.81 -0.70 10.92
C PRO A 16 6.70 0.30 9.76
N ILE A 17 7.72 0.36 8.94
CA ILE A 17 7.66 1.00 7.63
C ILE A 17 6.69 0.15 6.79
N PRO A 18 5.69 0.75 6.12
CA PRO A 18 4.74 -0.02 5.34
C PRO A 18 5.47 -0.82 4.25
N SER A 19 5.22 -2.13 4.22
CA SER A 19 5.76 -3.00 3.19
C SER A 19 5.01 -2.78 1.87
N ASN A 20 5.60 -3.22 0.76
CA ASN A 20 4.93 -3.17 -0.54
C ASN A 20 3.64 -4.02 -0.56
N GLU A 21 3.58 -5.08 0.25
CA GLU A 21 2.38 -5.93 0.42
C GLU A 21 1.26 -5.15 1.11
N THR A 22 1.57 -4.45 2.22
CA THR A 22 0.61 -3.58 2.90
C THR A 22 0.11 -2.46 1.99
N CYS A 23 0.99 -1.87 1.18
CA CYS A 23 0.59 -0.87 0.18
C CYS A 23 -0.32 -1.47 -0.91
N ALA A 24 -0.02 -2.67 -1.41
CA ALA A 24 -0.86 -3.34 -2.40
C ALA A 24 -2.24 -3.72 -1.85
N GLU A 25 -2.31 -4.13 -0.58
CA GLU A 25 -3.56 -4.41 0.12
C GLU A 25 -4.40 -3.14 0.34
N ALA A 26 -3.78 -2.04 0.80
CA ALA A 26 -4.48 -0.77 0.97
C ALA A 26 -5.09 -0.27 -0.35
N VAL A 27 -4.32 -0.39 -1.45
CA VAL A 27 -4.80 -0.05 -2.79
C VAL A 27 -5.94 -0.96 -3.22
N SER A 28 -5.79 -2.28 -3.08
CA SER A 28 -6.80 -3.23 -3.53
C SER A 28 -8.11 -3.08 -2.78
N SER A 29 -8.06 -2.85 -1.47
CA SER A 29 -9.24 -2.63 -0.63
C SER A 29 -10.03 -1.40 -1.09
N ALA A 30 -9.36 -0.25 -1.26
CA ALA A 30 -10.02 0.97 -1.74
C ALA A 30 -10.55 0.82 -3.17
N MET A 31 -9.78 0.16 -4.05
CA MET A 31 -10.22 -0.11 -5.43
C MET A 31 -11.41 -1.05 -5.49
N GLN A 32 -11.48 -2.06 -4.63
CA GLN A 32 -12.64 -2.96 -4.56
C GLN A 32 -13.88 -2.25 -4.03
N GLN A 33 -13.73 -1.37 -3.04
CA GLN A 33 -14.84 -0.54 -2.57
C GLN A 33 -15.37 0.38 -3.69
N ARG A 34 -14.47 0.97 -4.49
CA ARG A 34 -14.85 1.93 -5.54
C ARG A 34 -15.36 1.27 -6.83
N TYR A 35 -14.75 0.17 -7.24
CA TYR A 35 -14.95 -0.43 -8.57
C TYR A 35 -15.43 -1.89 -8.53
N GLY A 36 -15.53 -2.53 -7.36
CA GLY A 36 -15.83 -3.96 -7.23
C GLY A 36 -17.17 -4.37 -7.85
N ASP A 37 -18.19 -3.53 -7.70
CA ASP A 37 -19.52 -3.77 -8.26
C ASP A 37 -19.65 -3.39 -9.75
N LEU A 38 -18.62 -2.75 -10.31
CA LEU A 38 -18.65 -2.31 -11.69
C LEU A 38 -18.36 -3.48 -12.62
N ARG A 39 -19.38 -3.97 -13.32
CA ARG A 39 -19.20 -4.99 -14.36
C ARG A 39 -18.13 -4.57 -15.37
N ASN A 40 -17.16 -5.45 -15.60
CA ASN A 40 -16.01 -5.21 -16.46
C ASN A 40 -15.16 -3.99 -16.02
N ALA A 41 -15.10 -3.66 -14.72
CA ALA A 41 -14.32 -2.55 -14.15
C ALA A 41 -12.94 -2.44 -14.78
N ALA A 42 -12.19 -3.54 -14.78
CA ALA A 42 -10.84 -3.58 -15.30
C ALA A 42 -10.70 -3.18 -16.77
N LYS A 43 -11.71 -3.43 -17.62
CA LYS A 43 -11.69 -2.98 -19.02
C LYS A 43 -12.15 -1.52 -19.16
N ARG A 44 -13.16 -1.12 -18.38
CA ARG A 44 -13.77 0.21 -18.48
C ARG A 44 -12.84 1.29 -17.94
N VAL A 45 -12.34 1.10 -16.73
CA VAL A 45 -11.51 2.08 -16.03
C VAL A 45 -10.14 2.20 -16.68
N SER A 46 -9.50 1.06 -17.01
CA SER A 46 -8.18 1.08 -17.65
C SER A 46 -8.19 1.82 -18.99
N ARG A 47 -9.23 1.63 -19.83
CA ARG A 47 -9.36 2.35 -21.10
C ARG A 47 -9.56 3.85 -20.90
N ALA A 48 -10.38 4.25 -19.93
CA ALA A 48 -10.63 5.67 -19.65
C ALA A 48 -9.37 6.40 -19.15
N ARG A 49 -8.42 5.69 -18.53
CA ARG A 49 -7.22 6.25 -17.92
C ARG A 49 -5.91 5.91 -18.66
N GLY A 50 -5.98 5.15 -19.75
CA GLY A 50 -4.80 4.76 -20.54
C GLY A 50 -3.95 3.65 -19.91
N TRP A 51 -4.47 2.91 -18.92
CA TRP A 51 -3.78 1.78 -18.31
C TRP A 51 -3.96 0.48 -19.09
N SER A 52 -3.04 -0.47 -18.89
CA SER A 52 -3.30 -1.83 -19.33
C SER A 52 -4.34 -2.50 -18.42
N VAL A 53 -5.21 -3.33 -19.01
CA VAL A 53 -6.20 -4.11 -18.25
C VAL A 53 -5.52 -5.01 -17.21
N LYS A 54 -4.33 -5.55 -17.54
CA LYS A 54 -3.57 -6.42 -16.63
C LYS A 54 -3.07 -5.67 -15.40
N ALA A 55 -2.49 -4.48 -15.59
CA ALA A 55 -2.03 -3.66 -14.47
C ALA A 55 -3.19 -3.32 -13.52
N PHE A 56 -4.32 -2.85 -14.08
CA PHE A 56 -5.50 -2.54 -13.27
C PHE A 56 -6.04 -3.75 -12.51
N LYS A 57 -6.09 -4.94 -13.13
CA LYS A 57 -6.49 -6.18 -12.44
C LYS A 57 -5.55 -6.51 -11.28
N ASN A 58 -4.24 -6.39 -11.50
CA ASN A 58 -3.27 -6.68 -10.45
C ASN A 58 -3.45 -5.76 -9.25
N TRP A 59 -3.75 -4.47 -9.47
CA TRP A 59 -4.04 -3.53 -8.38
C TRP A 59 -5.38 -3.84 -7.70
N LEU A 60 -6.44 -4.07 -8.48
CA LEU A 60 -7.78 -4.39 -7.97
C LEU A 60 -7.79 -5.66 -7.09
N TYR A 61 -6.96 -6.64 -7.41
CA TYR A 61 -6.85 -7.90 -6.68
C TYR A 61 -5.59 -7.99 -5.78
N GLY A 62 -4.90 -6.87 -5.56
CA GLY A 62 -3.78 -6.79 -4.60
C GLY A 62 -2.53 -7.59 -4.97
N THR A 63 -2.36 -7.98 -6.24
CA THR A 63 -1.17 -8.71 -6.70
C THR A 63 0.09 -7.85 -6.66
N ASN A 64 -0.03 -6.56 -6.97
CA ASN A 64 1.06 -5.59 -6.82
C ASN A 64 0.52 -4.18 -6.55
N ALA A 65 1.39 -3.33 -6.01
CA ALA A 65 1.08 -1.91 -5.87
C ALA A 65 1.22 -1.17 -7.22
N PRO A 66 0.42 -0.13 -7.47
CA PRO A 66 0.62 0.79 -8.58
C PRO A 66 1.94 1.53 -8.44
N ARG A 67 2.53 1.92 -9.58
CA ARG A 67 3.68 2.83 -9.58
C ARG A 67 3.23 4.23 -9.16
N MET A 68 4.17 5.09 -8.76
CA MET A 68 3.86 6.42 -8.22
C MET A 68 2.92 7.24 -9.10
N GLN A 69 3.16 7.32 -10.41
CA GLN A 69 2.30 8.06 -11.33
C GLN A 69 0.89 7.47 -11.44
N ASP A 70 0.77 6.15 -11.39
CA ASP A 70 -0.51 5.45 -11.47
C ASP A 70 -1.28 5.61 -10.15
N LEU A 71 -0.57 5.60 -9.02
CA LEU A 71 -1.11 5.84 -7.69
C LEU A 71 -1.68 7.26 -7.55
N ILE A 72 -0.98 8.28 -8.05
CA ILE A 72 -1.48 9.68 -8.04
C ILE A 72 -2.81 9.77 -8.78
N VAL A 73 -2.90 9.17 -9.98
CA VAL A 73 -4.14 9.18 -10.77
C VAL A 73 -5.25 8.38 -10.09
N LEU A 74 -4.93 7.25 -9.45
CA LEU A 74 -5.90 6.47 -8.68
C LEU A 74 -6.42 7.24 -7.47
N MET A 75 -5.57 7.93 -6.71
CA MET A 75 -5.98 8.76 -5.57
C MET A 75 -6.90 9.91 -6.01
N ALA A 76 -6.63 10.52 -7.17
CA ALA A 76 -7.49 11.56 -7.72
C ALA A 76 -8.87 11.04 -8.19
N ASP A 77 -8.98 9.77 -8.60
CA ASP A 77 -10.24 9.14 -9.06
C ASP A 77 -11.00 8.39 -7.93
N CYS A 78 -10.29 8.01 -6.88
CA CYS A 78 -10.76 7.27 -5.71
C CYS A 78 -10.33 8.01 -4.43
N PRO A 79 -11.14 8.98 -3.96
CA PRO A 79 -10.85 9.72 -2.72
C PRO A 79 -10.69 8.83 -1.49
N GLU A 80 -11.33 7.66 -1.48
CA GLU A 80 -11.20 6.65 -0.43
C GLU A 80 -9.75 6.11 -0.36
N LEU A 81 -9.09 5.95 -1.51
CA LEU A 81 -7.68 5.56 -1.57
C LEU A 81 -6.76 6.68 -1.09
N GLU A 82 -7.04 7.93 -1.50
CA GLU A 82 -6.29 9.10 -1.02
C GLU A 82 -6.32 9.18 0.50
N GLN A 83 -7.50 9.05 1.10
CA GLN A 83 -7.67 9.05 2.55
C GLN A 83 -6.87 7.92 3.21
N ARG A 84 -6.93 6.70 2.66
CA ARG A 84 -6.22 5.53 3.21
C ARG A 84 -4.70 5.71 3.16
N VAL A 85 -4.17 6.17 2.04
CA VAL A 85 -2.73 6.47 1.89
C VAL A 85 -2.33 7.60 2.84
N GLY A 86 -3.16 8.64 2.98
CA GLY A 86 -2.93 9.73 3.93
C GLY A 86 -2.84 9.26 5.38
N GLN A 87 -3.72 8.34 5.80
CA GLN A 87 -3.65 7.69 7.12
C GLN A 87 -2.33 6.92 7.30
N MET A 88 -1.94 6.10 6.32
CA MET A 88 -0.69 5.34 6.36
C MET A 88 0.53 6.26 6.47
N VAL A 89 0.53 7.40 5.76
CA VAL A 89 1.59 8.41 5.86
C VAL A 89 1.65 9.01 7.27
N GLU A 90 0.51 9.33 7.87
CA GLU A 90 0.46 9.89 9.22
C GLU A 90 0.91 8.87 10.29
N GLU A 91 0.49 7.61 10.17
CA GLU A 91 0.95 6.50 11.01
C GLU A 91 2.47 6.32 10.88
N THR A 92 2.98 6.28 9.64
CA THR A 92 4.42 6.17 9.37
C THR A 92 5.18 7.35 9.95
N ARG A 93 4.65 8.58 9.82
CA ARG A 93 5.25 9.79 10.38
C ARG A 93 5.39 9.70 11.90
N LYS A 94 4.37 9.22 12.61
CA LYS A 94 4.43 9.00 14.06
C LYS A 94 5.50 7.98 14.44
N CYS A 95 5.56 6.84 13.73
CA CYS A 95 6.58 5.82 13.96
C CYS A 95 8.01 6.36 13.76
N LEU A 96 8.22 7.15 12.70
CA LEU A 96 9.52 7.77 12.42
C LEU A 96 9.90 8.83 13.45
N GLN A 97 8.94 9.61 13.97
CA GLN A 97 9.19 10.61 15.01
C GLN A 97 9.52 9.97 16.36
N GLN A 98 8.85 8.87 16.72
CA GLN A 98 9.13 8.09 17.94
C GLN A 98 10.50 7.40 17.91
N SER A 99 11.05 7.19 16.72
CA SER A 99 12.33 6.53 16.52
C SER A 99 13.48 7.48 16.23
N LYS A 100 13.23 8.79 16.36
CA LYS A 100 14.30 9.78 16.47
C LYS A 100 15.02 9.55 17.81
N LEU A 101 16.18 8.90 17.73
CA LEU A 101 17.25 8.96 18.74
C LEU A 101 17.59 10.42 19.05
#